data_AF-A0AA35REK1-F1
#
_entry.id   AF-A0AA35REK1-F1
#
_cell.length_a   1.000
_cell.length_b   1.000
_cell.length_c   1.000
_cell.angle_alpha   90.00
_cell.angle_beta   90.00
_cell.angle_gamma   90.00
#
_symmetry.space_group_name_H-M   'P 1'
#
loop_
_entity.id
_entity.type
_entity.pdbx_description
1 polymer ?
#
loop_
_entity_poly.entity_id
_entity_poly.type
_entity_poly.pdbx_seq_one_letter_code
_entity_poly.pdbx_strand_id
1 'polypeptide(L)'
;IRVALPNQEEGIFNADCSVALLLDTIKKRHHLPQQDEIDLCSEDGPLKHLPSHLSAASGTPFFELRELCLVVRAIASGTEDGTSDDGHTSPVTYVPVLEEYKNDEDLMAALNTNSGDGKHSGDYTKGRKKSSNRAGSKPGTPEGGKSKAPAKVGNKSRRLSLTK
;
A
#
# COMPACT_ATOMS: atom_id res chain seq x y z
N ILE A 1 2.06 -4.27 6.64
CA ILE A 1 2.25 -3.03 7.43
C ILE A 1 2.00 -3.32 8.90
N ARG A 2 2.59 -2.50 9.78
CA ARG A 2 2.24 -2.43 11.20
C ARG A 2 1.35 -1.22 11.38
N VAL A 3 0.32 -1.34 12.20
CA VAL A 3 -0.58 -0.22 12.54
C VAL A 3 -0.65 -0.14 14.05
N ALA A 4 -0.36 1.03 14.61
CA ALA A 4 -0.44 1.28 16.04
C ALA A 4 -1.90 1.34 16.49
N LEU A 5 -2.24 0.58 17.54
CA LEU A 5 -3.58 0.39 18.07
C LEU A 5 -3.80 1.22 19.35
N PRO A 6 -5.04 1.66 19.65
CA PRO A 6 -5.36 2.46 20.86
C PRO A 6 -4.97 1.82 22.19
N ASN A 7 -4.86 0.51 22.24
CA ASN A 7 -4.43 -0.25 23.42
C ASN A 7 -2.89 -0.38 23.53
N GLN A 8 -2.12 0.48 22.86
CA GLN A 8 -0.65 0.44 22.79
C GLN A 8 -0.08 -0.86 22.20
N GLU A 9 -0.90 -1.63 21.51
CA GLU A 9 -0.48 -2.78 20.73
C GLU A 9 -0.22 -2.38 19.27
N GLU A 10 0.40 -3.27 18.53
CA GLU A 10 0.55 -3.14 17.09
C GLU A 10 -0.15 -4.27 16.36
N GLY A 11 -0.94 -3.92 15.35
CA GLY A 11 -1.54 -4.87 14.45
C GLY A 11 -0.67 -5.07 13.20
N ILE A 12 -0.37 -6.32 12.86
CA ILE A 12 0.20 -6.65 11.55
C ILE A 12 -0.96 -6.86 10.57
N PHE A 13 -0.94 -6.11 9.46
CA PHE A 13 -1.92 -6.21 8.39
C PHE A 13 -1.25 -6.50 7.04
N ASN A 14 -1.92 -7.32 6.22
CA ASN A 14 -1.48 -7.65 4.88
C ASN A 14 -1.81 -6.51 3.91
N ALA A 15 -0.78 -5.83 3.40
CA ALA A 15 -0.96 -4.78 2.40
C ALA A 15 -1.34 -5.31 1.01
N ASP A 16 -1.19 -6.63 0.77
CA ASP A 16 -1.54 -7.23 -0.53
C ASP A 16 -3.05 -7.42 -0.74
N CYS A 17 -3.87 -7.09 0.27
CA CYS A 17 -5.32 -7.11 0.13
C CYS A 17 -5.86 -5.78 -0.44
N SER A 18 -7.09 -5.80 -0.93
CA SER A 18 -7.78 -4.59 -1.41
C SER A 18 -7.85 -3.53 -0.32
N VAL A 19 -7.75 -2.26 -0.69
CA VAL A 19 -7.75 -1.13 0.25
C VAL A 19 -9.03 -1.11 1.10
N ALA A 20 -10.20 -1.37 0.51
CA ALA A 20 -11.45 -1.45 1.24
C ALA A 20 -11.43 -2.52 2.36
N LEU A 21 -10.94 -3.73 2.06
CA LEU A 21 -10.81 -4.81 3.04
C LEU A 21 -9.79 -4.46 4.14
N LEU A 22 -8.68 -3.82 3.77
CA LEU A 22 -7.67 -3.37 4.72
C LEU A 22 -8.28 -2.41 5.75
N LEU A 23 -8.94 -1.34 5.28
CA LEU A 23 -9.56 -0.34 6.15
C LEU A 23 -10.68 -0.93 7.01
N ASP A 24 -11.53 -1.80 6.46
CA ASP A 24 -12.59 -2.49 7.23
C ASP A 24 -11.99 -3.39 8.32
N THR A 25 -10.91 -4.11 8.00
CA THR A 25 -10.23 -4.98 8.99
C THR A 25 -9.59 -4.15 10.11
N ILE A 26 -9.00 -3.00 9.77
CA ILE A 26 -8.47 -2.04 10.74
C ILE A 26 -9.61 -1.53 11.64
N LYS A 27 -10.71 -1.02 11.06
CA LYS A 27 -11.89 -0.57 11.85
C LYS A 27 -12.36 -1.64 12.84
N LYS A 28 -12.53 -2.88 12.37
CA LYS A 28 -12.98 -4.02 13.19
C LYS A 28 -12.02 -4.31 14.34
N ARG A 29 -10.71 -4.36 14.06
CA ARG A 29 -9.69 -4.69 15.07
C ARG A 29 -9.49 -3.56 16.10
N HIS A 30 -9.73 -2.32 15.70
CA HIS A 30 -9.64 -1.14 16.56
C HIS A 30 -10.98 -0.78 17.23
N HIS A 31 -12.03 -1.56 17.03
CA HIS A 31 -13.40 -1.26 17.50
C HIS A 31 -13.88 0.15 17.09
N LEU A 32 -13.47 0.61 15.91
CA LEU A 32 -13.89 1.91 15.38
C LEU A 32 -15.29 1.79 14.76
N PRO A 33 -16.14 2.82 14.92
CA PRO A 33 -17.43 2.89 14.25
C PRO A 33 -17.28 2.70 12.73
N GLN A 34 -18.14 1.85 12.15
CA GLN A 34 -18.12 1.57 10.70
C GLN A 34 -18.35 2.85 9.86
N GLN A 35 -19.16 3.77 10.38
CA GLN A 35 -19.49 5.06 9.78
C GLN A 35 -18.34 6.08 9.82
N ASP A 36 -17.34 5.89 10.67
CA ASP A 36 -16.22 6.83 10.76
C ASP A 36 -15.35 6.70 9.51
N GLU A 37 -15.00 7.81 8.89
CA GLU A 37 -13.98 7.83 7.86
C GLU A 37 -12.60 7.82 8.52
N ILE A 38 -11.79 6.83 8.14
CA ILE A 38 -10.43 6.67 8.67
C ILE A 38 -9.44 6.65 7.53
N ASP A 39 -8.24 7.15 7.80
CA ASP A 39 -7.08 6.99 6.94
C ASP A 39 -5.89 6.56 7.79
N LEU A 40 -4.77 6.29 7.12
CA LEU A 40 -3.51 6.00 7.76
C LEU A 40 -2.52 7.12 7.48
N CYS A 41 -1.67 7.43 8.45
CA CYS A 41 -0.48 8.25 8.24
C CYS A 41 0.77 7.50 8.68
N SER A 42 1.91 7.87 8.11
CA SER A 42 3.22 7.48 8.64
C SER A 42 3.51 8.24 9.94
N GLU A 43 4.50 7.79 10.72
CA GLU A 43 4.91 8.49 11.96
C GLU A 43 5.33 9.95 11.70
N ASP A 44 5.85 10.25 10.51
CA ASP A 44 6.27 11.61 10.13
C ASP A 44 5.11 12.54 9.75
N GLY A 45 3.87 12.04 9.72
CA GLY A 45 2.67 12.83 9.41
C GLY A 45 2.07 12.75 7.99
N PRO A 46 2.73 12.24 6.92
CA PRO A 46 2.08 12.10 5.63
C PRO A 46 0.89 11.13 5.65
N LEU A 47 -0.26 11.61 5.19
CA LEU A 47 -1.46 10.80 4.94
C LEU A 47 -1.27 9.88 3.73
N LYS A 48 -1.90 8.71 3.77
CA LYS A 48 -1.90 7.72 2.69
C LYS A 48 -3.04 7.91 1.69
N HIS A 49 -4.08 8.68 2.04
CA HIS A 49 -5.26 8.96 1.21
C HIS A 49 -5.98 7.70 0.72
N LEU A 50 -6.03 6.66 1.57
CA LEU A 50 -6.61 5.36 1.21
C LEU A 50 -8.11 5.41 0.88
N PRO A 51 -8.95 6.25 1.53
CA PRO A 51 -10.36 6.41 1.15
C PRO A 51 -10.57 6.82 -0.32
N SER A 52 -9.62 7.54 -0.92
CA SER A 52 -9.65 7.91 -2.35
C SER A 52 -9.34 6.73 -3.29
N HIS A 53 -8.90 5.60 -2.74
CA HIS A 53 -8.36 4.45 -3.47
C HIS A 53 -9.03 3.12 -3.09
N LEU A 54 -10.28 3.14 -2.60
CA LEU A 54 -11.00 1.92 -2.19
C LEU A 54 -11.12 0.86 -3.29
N SER A 55 -11.14 1.27 -4.56
CA SER A 55 -11.20 0.38 -5.72
C SER A 55 -9.85 -0.26 -6.08
N ALA A 56 -8.75 0.16 -5.44
CA ALA A 56 -7.44 -0.41 -5.69
C ALA A 56 -7.39 -1.89 -5.25
N ALA A 57 -6.89 -2.74 -6.15
CA ALA A 57 -6.81 -4.19 -5.94
C ALA A 57 -5.89 -4.60 -4.79
N SER A 58 -4.91 -3.74 -4.45
CA SER A 58 -3.91 -4.00 -3.41
C SER A 58 -3.50 -2.68 -2.75
N GLY A 59 -3.32 -2.68 -1.43
CA GLY A 59 -2.80 -1.56 -0.65
C GLY A 59 -1.29 -1.38 -0.77
N THR A 60 -0.55 -2.39 -1.24
CA THR A 60 0.92 -2.40 -1.35
C THR A 60 1.54 -1.12 -1.95
N PRO A 61 0.97 -0.47 -2.99
CA PRO A 61 1.55 0.75 -3.55
C PRO A 61 1.59 1.96 -2.59
N PHE A 62 0.77 1.96 -1.54
CA PHE A 62 0.65 3.07 -0.60
C PHE A 62 1.57 2.94 0.61
N PHE A 63 2.23 1.79 0.77
CA PHE A 63 3.01 1.49 1.97
C PHE A 63 4.43 1.08 1.67
N GLU A 64 5.33 1.46 2.57
CA GLU A 64 6.70 0.97 2.57
C GLU A 64 6.81 -0.40 3.26
N LEU A 65 7.90 -1.10 2.98
CA LEU A 65 8.15 -2.41 3.58
C LEU A 65 8.38 -2.27 5.08
N ARG A 66 7.55 -2.95 5.89
CA ARG A 66 7.57 -2.90 7.37
C ARG A 66 7.26 -1.52 7.96
N GLU A 67 6.59 -0.67 7.20
CA GLU A 67 6.10 0.63 7.68
C GLU A 67 5.19 0.48 8.91
N LEU A 68 5.36 1.38 9.87
CA LEU A 68 4.44 1.62 10.97
C LEU A 68 3.54 2.80 10.61
N CYS A 69 2.23 2.59 10.70
CA CYS A 69 1.23 3.60 10.43
C CYS A 69 0.40 3.89 11.68
N LEU A 70 -0.05 5.13 11.80
CA LEU A 70 -1.02 5.56 12.81
C LEU A 70 -2.40 5.65 12.15
N VAL A 71 -3.45 5.32 12.90
CA VAL A 71 -4.83 5.51 12.44
C VAL A 71 -5.27 6.92 12.75
N VAL A 72 -5.76 7.61 11.73
CA VAL A 72 -6.37 8.94 11.86
C VAL A 72 -7.83 8.89 11.46
N ARG A 73 -8.63 9.73 12.09
CA ARG A 73 -10.06 9.91 11.78
C ARG A 73 -10.24 11.22 11.04
N ALA A 74 -10.98 11.18 9.94
CA ALA A 74 -11.45 12.37 9.26
C ALA A 74 -12.70 12.91 9.97
N ILE A 75 -12.64 14.16 10.40
CA ILE A 75 -13.74 14.89 11.02
C ILE A 75 -14.09 16.04 10.08
N ALA A 76 -15.30 16.03 9.53
CA ALA A 76 -15.81 17.18 8.80
C ALA A 76 -15.91 18.35 9.78
N SER A 77 -15.18 19.44 9.52
CA SER A 77 -15.32 20.68 10.27
C SER A 77 -16.63 21.34 9.81
N GLY A 78 -17.75 20.90 10.39
CA GLY A 78 -19.05 21.51 10.17
C GLY A 78 -19.15 22.79 10.98
N THR A 79 -19.16 23.94 10.31
CA THR A 79 -19.80 25.15 10.84
C THR A 79 -21.27 24.81 11.09
N GLU A 80 -21.72 24.96 12.34
CA GLU A 80 -23.08 24.62 12.77
C GLU A 80 -24.17 25.56 12.20
N ASP A 81 -23.81 26.54 11.37
CA ASP A 81 -24.75 27.45 10.74
C ASP A 81 -25.00 27.05 9.28
N GLY A 82 -26.19 26.48 9.06
CA GLY A 82 -26.66 25.92 7.80
C GLY A 82 -26.84 26.91 6.65
N THR A 83 -25.75 27.46 6.14
CA THR A 83 -25.70 28.12 4.83
C THR A 83 -24.33 27.89 4.19
N SER A 84 -24.23 26.95 3.26
CA SER A 84 -23.17 26.94 2.25
C SER A 84 -23.80 26.47 0.94
N ASP A 85 -24.33 27.44 0.19
CA ASP A 85 -24.93 27.32 -1.14
C ASP A 85 -23.87 27.40 -2.27
N ASP A 86 -22.59 27.37 -1.92
CA ASP A 86 -21.50 27.27 -2.88
C ASP A 86 -20.83 25.91 -2.66
N GLY A 87 -20.62 25.13 -3.72
CA GLY A 87 -20.13 23.74 -3.73
C GLY A 87 -18.72 23.50 -3.17
N HIS A 88 -18.31 24.25 -2.15
CA HIS A 88 -17.12 24.03 -1.34
C HIS A 88 -17.39 22.91 -0.33
N THR A 89 -16.73 21.78 -0.55
CA THR A 89 -16.60 20.72 0.46
C THR A 89 -16.07 21.32 1.75
N SER A 90 -16.80 21.14 2.86
CA SER A 90 -16.36 21.55 4.18
C SER A 90 -14.93 21.06 4.45
N PRO A 91 -14.09 21.85 5.13
CA PRO A 91 -12.74 21.41 5.47
C PRO A 91 -12.83 20.10 6.28
N VAL A 92 -11.90 19.19 6.01
CA VAL A 92 -11.76 17.93 6.75
C VAL A 92 -10.53 18.06 7.63
N THR A 93 -10.70 17.78 8.92
CA THR A 93 -9.61 17.74 9.89
C THR A 93 -9.30 16.29 10.22
N TYR A 94 -8.04 15.90 10.10
CA TYR A 94 -7.56 14.58 10.51
C TYR A 94 -7.05 14.64 11.94
N VAL A 95 -7.53 13.71 12.77
CA VAL A 95 -7.17 13.60 14.18
C VAL A 95 -6.65 12.19 14.47
N PRO A 96 -5.48 12.03 15.11
CA PRO A 96 -5.00 10.74 15.58
C PRO A 96 -6.00 10.06 16.52
N VAL A 97 -6.22 8.77 16.31
CA VAL A 97 -7.08 7.97 17.19
C VAL A 97 -6.37 7.65 18.51
N LEU A 98 -5.04 7.56 18.49
CA LEU A 98 -4.21 7.20 19.64
C LEU A 98 -4.06 8.39 20.60
N GLU A 99 -4.37 8.16 21.89
CA GLU A 99 -4.33 9.20 22.94
C GLU A 99 -2.98 9.90 23.05
N GLU A 100 -1.87 9.16 22.93
CA GLU A 100 -0.51 9.68 23.05
C GLU A 100 -0.15 10.69 21.95
N TYR A 101 -0.81 10.61 20.79
CA TYR A 101 -0.60 11.50 19.66
C TYR A 101 -1.64 12.61 19.55
N LYS A 102 -2.66 12.65 20.43
CA LYS A 102 -3.72 13.68 20.36
C LYS A 102 -3.22 15.09 20.65
N ASN A 103 -2.17 15.20 21.46
CA ASN A 103 -1.57 16.47 21.84
C ASN A 103 -0.25 16.75 21.10
N ASP A 104 0.07 15.93 20.10
CA ASP A 104 1.26 16.13 19.27
C ASP A 104 0.99 17.25 18.26
N GLU A 105 1.46 18.46 18.57
CA GLU A 105 1.26 19.65 17.73
C GLU A 105 1.93 19.51 16.37
N ASP A 106 3.09 18.85 16.30
CA ASP A 106 3.85 18.68 15.05
C ASP A 106 3.11 17.71 14.13
N LEU A 107 2.62 16.60 14.66
CA LEU A 107 1.82 15.64 13.90
C LEU A 107 0.49 16.25 13.46
N MET A 108 -0.21 16.95 14.37
CA MET A 108 -1.48 17.61 14.05
C MET A 108 -1.30 18.68 12.97
N ALA A 109 -0.19 19.42 13.00
CA ALA A 109 0.18 20.35 11.92
C ALA A 109 0.44 19.59 10.62
N ALA A 110 1.25 18.54 10.62
CA ALA A 110 1.59 17.78 9.42
C ALA A 110 0.35 17.13 8.75
N LEU A 111 -0.57 16.60 9.55
CA LEU A 111 -1.83 15.99 9.06
C LEU A 111 -2.76 17.01 8.40
N ASN A 112 -2.77 18.25 8.89
CA ASN A 112 -3.75 19.27 8.53
C ASN A 112 -3.14 20.47 7.79
N THR A 113 -1.85 20.44 7.47
CA THR A 113 -1.25 21.44 6.59
C THR A 113 -1.94 21.38 5.23
N ASN A 114 -2.61 22.48 4.88
CA ASN A 114 -3.38 22.67 3.65
C ASN A 114 -2.72 21.94 2.48
N SER A 115 -3.33 20.84 2.06
CA SER A 115 -3.04 20.14 0.81
C SER A 115 -3.54 20.97 -0.38
N GLY A 116 -3.03 22.20 -0.50
CA GLY A 116 -3.28 23.10 -1.61
C GLY A 116 -2.45 22.77 -2.85
N ASP A 117 -1.46 21.89 -2.76
CA ASP A 117 -0.65 21.48 -3.89
C ASP A 117 -0.45 19.98 -3.88
N GLY A 118 -1.13 19.30 -4.81
CA GLY A 118 -1.01 17.88 -5.10
C GLY A 118 0.38 17.46 -5.56
N LYS A 119 1.37 17.57 -4.67
CA LYS A 119 2.62 16.83 -4.79
C LYS A 119 2.39 15.46 -4.19
N HIS A 120 1.74 14.60 -4.98
CA HIS A 120 2.01 13.18 -4.92
C HIS A 120 3.54 12.99 -4.85
N SER A 121 4.09 12.73 -3.67
CA SER A 121 5.43 12.18 -3.47
C SER A 121 5.44 10.69 -3.87
N GLY A 122 4.79 10.41 -5.00
CA GLY A 122 4.71 9.13 -5.65
C GLY A 122 5.55 9.12 -6.90
N ASP A 123 6.83 9.49 -6.79
CA ASP A 123 7.81 9.06 -7.78
C ASP A 123 8.11 7.57 -7.54
N TYR A 124 7.10 6.72 -7.76
CA TYR A 124 7.28 5.28 -7.87
C TYR A 124 7.77 4.97 -9.29
N THR A 125 8.89 5.56 -9.70
CA THR A 125 9.59 5.08 -10.89
C THR A 125 10.07 3.67 -10.61
N LYS A 126 9.36 2.73 -11.24
CA LYS A 126 9.62 1.29 -11.31
C LYS A 126 11.10 0.98 -11.56
N GLY A 127 11.88 0.85 -10.49
CA GLY A 127 13.23 0.29 -10.50
C GLY A 127 13.24 -1.23 -10.64
N ARG A 128 12.46 -1.79 -11.57
CA ARG A 128 12.51 -3.22 -11.92
C ARG A 128 13.75 -3.46 -12.80
N LYS A 129 14.95 -3.39 -12.22
CA LYS A 129 16.15 -3.91 -12.90
C LYS A 129 16.08 -5.44 -12.90
N LYS A 130 15.48 -5.94 -13.98
CA LYS A 130 15.59 -7.31 -14.48
C LYS A 130 17.07 -7.72 -14.45
N SER A 131 17.31 -8.85 -13.81
CA SER A 131 18.47 -9.70 -14.06
C SER A 131 18.63 -9.97 -15.56
N SER A 132 19.78 -9.64 -16.12
CA SER A 132 20.26 -10.24 -17.36
C SER A 132 21.73 -10.59 -17.22
N ASN A 133 21.98 -11.78 -16.67
CA ASN A 133 23.14 -12.57 -17.08
C ASN A 133 23.02 -12.83 -18.58
N ARG A 134 23.92 -12.27 -19.40
CA ARG A 134 24.67 -12.95 -20.48
C ARG A 134 25.17 -11.98 -21.56
N ALA A 135 26.48 -12.00 -21.73
CA ALA A 135 27.22 -12.14 -22.99
C ALA A 135 27.04 -11.07 -24.09
N GLY A 136 28.02 -10.17 -24.20
CA GLY A 136 28.52 -9.66 -25.48
C GLY A 136 29.94 -10.22 -25.67
N SER A 137 30.18 -11.17 -26.59
CA SER A 137 30.32 -11.01 -28.05
C SER A 137 31.61 -10.28 -28.43
N LYS A 138 32.69 -11.06 -28.55
CA LYS A 138 33.86 -10.75 -29.40
C LYS A 138 33.55 -11.20 -30.83
N PRO A 139 33.95 -10.47 -31.89
CA PRO A 139 33.90 -10.96 -33.26
C PRO A 139 35.18 -11.76 -33.58
N GLY A 140 35.01 -12.94 -34.17
CA GLY A 140 36.09 -13.77 -34.68
C GLY A 140 35.53 -14.76 -35.71
N THR A 141 36.04 -14.66 -36.92
CA THR A 141 35.64 -15.29 -38.19
C THR A 141 35.87 -16.84 -38.22
N PRO A 142 35.36 -17.55 -39.26
CA PRO A 142 34.96 -18.95 -39.22
C PRO A 142 36.05 -19.93 -39.67
N GLU A 143 35.94 -21.21 -39.29
CA GLU A 143 36.27 -22.35 -40.15
C GLU A 143 35.59 -23.65 -39.66
N GLY A 144 34.94 -24.34 -40.60
CA GLY A 144 35.04 -25.79 -40.83
C GLY A 144 34.55 -26.78 -39.76
N GLY A 145 33.59 -27.64 -40.13
CA GLY A 145 33.53 -28.98 -39.50
C GLY A 145 32.17 -29.67 -39.47
N LYS A 146 31.82 -30.29 -40.60
CA LYS A 146 30.93 -31.45 -40.80
C LYS A 146 30.52 -32.25 -39.53
N SER A 147 29.21 -32.52 -39.37
CA SER A 147 28.61 -33.88 -39.46
C SER A 147 27.40 -34.13 -38.52
N LYS A 148 26.32 -34.63 -39.14
CA LYS A 148 25.41 -35.73 -38.71
C LYS A 148 24.53 -35.59 -37.44
N ALA A 149 23.25 -35.31 -37.72
CA ALA A 149 22.04 -36.15 -37.50
C ALA A 149 21.65 -36.67 -36.08
N PRO A 150 20.35 -36.97 -35.85
CA PRO A 150 19.67 -36.79 -34.57
C PRO A 150 19.43 -38.09 -33.78
N ALA A 151 19.16 -37.96 -32.47
CA ALA A 151 18.58 -39.04 -31.67
C ALA A 151 17.38 -38.55 -30.83
N LYS A 152 16.19 -38.99 -31.25
CA LYS A 152 15.00 -39.16 -30.40
C LYS A 152 15.33 -40.12 -29.26
N VAL A 153 14.98 -39.79 -28.01
CA VAL A 153 14.53 -40.78 -27.02
C VAL A 153 13.49 -40.12 -26.11
N GLY A 154 12.26 -40.64 -26.15
CA GLY A 154 11.25 -40.35 -25.14
C GLY A 154 11.32 -41.33 -23.98
N ASN A 155 10.73 -40.95 -22.84
CA ASN A 155 10.20 -41.86 -21.82
C ASN A 155 9.20 -41.05 -20.97
N LYS A 156 7.88 -41.21 -21.16
CA LYS A 156 7.00 -42.19 -20.52
C LYS A 156 7.02 -42.16 -18.98
N SER A 157 6.00 -41.52 -18.44
CA SER A 157 5.07 -42.01 -17.40
C SER A 157 5.61 -42.87 -16.26
N ARG A 158 5.44 -42.39 -15.02
CA ARG A 158 4.90 -43.22 -13.91
C ARG A 158 3.96 -42.39 -13.03
N ARG A 159 2.67 -42.66 -13.22
CA ARG A 159 1.56 -42.37 -12.30
C ARG A 159 1.54 -43.53 -11.30
N LEU A 160 1.76 -43.27 -10.02
CA LEU A 160 1.52 -44.24 -8.95
C LEU A 160 0.25 -43.83 -8.21
N SER A 161 -0.83 -44.55 -8.51
CA SER A 161 -1.99 -44.69 -7.65
C SER A 161 -1.82 -45.99 -6.87
N LEU A 162 -1.95 -45.95 -5.55
CA LEU A 162 -2.31 -47.12 -4.77
C LEU A 162 -3.36 -46.74 -3.71
N THR A 163 -4.58 -47.22 -3.96
CA THR A 163 -5.62 -47.62 -2.99
C THR A 163 -5.05 -48.67 -2.02
N LYS A 164 -5.53 -48.89 -0.79
CA LYS A 164 -6.91 -49.05 -0.30
C LYS A 164 -6.99 -48.61 1.17
#